data_AF-A0AAU2NN50-F1
#
_entry.id   AF-A0AAU2NN50-F1
#
_cell.length_a   1.000
_cell.length_b   1.000
_cell.length_c   1.000
_cell.angle_alpha   90.00
_cell.angle_beta   90.00
_cell.angle_gamma   90.00
#
_symmetry.space_group_name_H-M   'P 1'
#
loop_
_entity.id
_entity.type
_entity.pdbx_description
1 polymer ?
#
loop_
_entity_poly.entity_id
_entity_poly.type
_entity_poly.pdbx_seq_one_letter_code
_entity_poly.pdbx_strand_id
1 'polypeptide(L)'
;MSESMSASGSVDTTDALIEHRREVADLRHRIRNRRMQVVGLFGVPLLFALVALLWAGLGLFVWLGRDIPGEVNGTFAGILAALLALFIALANLEFNGDLEFWEDRKTPVSDLKLDLELAEERRILEARRLTPSTVDRRASYKERIPGEVVRLRKESRYYRRVHLFLQWVVFVGSAGVSAITAWYDPPQPGKGVLIVLGFTITVITAVVGYFKPRERAFNLQQTADSMEQHVIAIDLGISPYGRDDEQNLEGFATTVEALRADQRMREQQLEQSHQGQPEVI
;
A
#
# COMPACT_ATOMS: atom_id res chain seq x y z
N MET A 1 -9.78 -15.64 -51.53
CA MET A 1 -10.82 -14.78 -50.93
C MET A 1 -11.12 -15.14 -49.46
N SER A 2 -10.16 -15.76 -48.74
CA SER A 2 -10.32 -16.18 -47.33
C SER A 2 -9.38 -15.45 -46.37
N GLU A 3 -8.35 -14.75 -46.87
CA GLU A 3 -7.39 -13.99 -46.04
C GLU A 3 -7.93 -12.62 -45.58
N SER A 4 -8.84 -12.00 -46.33
CA SER A 4 -9.35 -10.66 -45.99
C SER A 4 -10.37 -10.64 -44.84
N MET A 5 -11.02 -11.76 -44.52
CA MET A 5 -11.96 -11.86 -43.40
C MET A 5 -11.27 -12.05 -42.04
N SER A 6 -10.16 -12.81 -41.99
CA SER A 6 -9.38 -13.02 -40.77
C SER A 6 -8.66 -11.76 -40.29
N ALA A 7 -8.23 -10.89 -41.22
CA ALA A 7 -7.57 -9.63 -40.89
C ALA A 7 -8.53 -8.57 -40.33
N SER A 8 -9.81 -8.58 -40.73
CA SER A 8 -10.80 -7.64 -40.19
C SER A 8 -11.21 -7.96 -38.74
N GLY A 9 -11.34 -9.25 -38.41
CA GLY A 9 -11.72 -9.68 -37.05
C GLY A 9 -10.62 -9.48 -36.00
N SER A 10 -9.34 -9.52 -36.40
CA SER A 10 -8.20 -9.27 -35.50
C SER A 10 -7.97 -7.78 -35.24
N VAL A 11 -8.23 -6.91 -36.22
CA VAL A 11 -8.14 -5.46 -36.06
C VAL A 11 -9.22 -4.95 -35.11
N ASP A 12 -10.46 -5.43 -35.26
CA ASP A 12 -11.60 -5.04 -34.42
C ASP A 12 -11.44 -5.50 -32.96
N THR A 13 -10.89 -6.72 -32.74
CA THR A 13 -10.56 -7.18 -31.38
C THR A 13 -9.35 -6.45 -30.78
N THR A 14 -8.37 -6.05 -31.58
CA THR A 14 -7.20 -5.30 -31.09
C THR A 14 -7.59 -3.89 -30.67
N ASP A 15 -8.43 -3.21 -31.46
CA ASP A 15 -8.93 -1.88 -31.14
C ASP A 15 -9.81 -1.88 -29.88
N ALA A 16 -10.69 -2.88 -29.74
CA ALA A 16 -11.48 -3.08 -28.53
C ALA A 16 -10.62 -3.32 -27.28
N LEU A 17 -9.51 -4.07 -27.40
CA LEU A 17 -8.56 -4.29 -26.30
C LEU A 17 -7.79 -3.02 -25.93
N ILE A 18 -7.43 -2.19 -26.91
CA ILE A 18 -6.75 -0.91 -26.69
C ILE A 18 -7.69 0.09 -26.00
N GLU A 19 -8.95 0.18 -26.46
CA GLU A 19 -9.97 1.03 -25.86
C GLU A 19 -10.23 0.65 -24.41
N HIS A 20 -10.39 -0.65 -24.13
CA HIS A 20 -10.58 -1.16 -22.77
C HIS A 20 -9.37 -0.88 -21.86
N ARG A 21 -8.13 -1.07 -22.35
CA ARG A 21 -6.93 -0.72 -21.57
C ARG A 21 -6.86 0.77 -21.26
N ARG A 22 -7.32 1.62 -22.17
CA ARG A 22 -7.38 3.07 -21.99
C ARG A 22 -8.41 3.47 -20.94
N GLU A 23 -9.59 2.85 -20.96
CA GLU A 23 -10.65 3.05 -19.96
C GLU A 23 -10.18 2.63 -18.55
N VAL A 24 -9.56 1.45 -18.43
CA VAL A 24 -9.00 0.97 -17.15
C VAL A 24 -7.88 1.89 -16.64
N ALA A 25 -7.02 2.37 -17.54
CA ALA A 25 -5.95 3.30 -17.16
C ALA A 25 -6.50 4.65 -16.70
N ASP A 26 -7.54 5.16 -17.36
CA ASP A 26 -8.21 6.41 -17.02
C ASP A 26 -8.91 6.30 -15.64
N LEU A 27 -9.70 5.25 -15.42
CA LEU A 27 -10.33 4.97 -14.14
C LEU A 27 -9.31 4.87 -12.99
N ARG A 28 -8.18 4.19 -13.21
CA ARG A 28 -7.09 4.13 -12.22
C ARG A 28 -6.48 5.50 -11.93
N HIS A 29 -6.32 6.33 -12.95
CA HIS A 29 -5.82 7.69 -12.81
C HIS A 29 -6.77 8.55 -11.97
N ARG A 30 -8.07 8.51 -12.28
CA ARG A 30 -9.15 9.20 -11.55
C ARG A 30 -9.23 8.77 -10.09
N ILE A 31 -9.20 7.47 -9.80
CA ILE A 31 -9.17 6.92 -8.43
C ILE A 31 -7.97 7.47 -7.65
N ARG A 32 -6.79 7.53 -8.27
CA ARG A 32 -5.57 8.01 -7.62
C ARG A 32 -5.69 9.50 -7.26
N ASN A 33 -6.18 10.33 -8.18
CA ASN A 33 -6.40 11.76 -7.93
C ASN A 33 -7.46 11.98 -6.85
N ARG A 34 -8.59 11.28 -6.93
CA ARG A 34 -9.67 11.41 -5.94
C ARG A 34 -9.23 10.96 -4.55
N ARG A 35 -8.43 9.90 -4.45
CA ARG A 35 -7.86 9.46 -3.17
C ARG A 35 -6.97 10.54 -2.55
N MET A 36 -6.15 11.23 -3.34
CA MET A 36 -5.31 12.32 -2.83
C MET A 36 -6.15 13.50 -2.33
N GLN A 37 -7.24 13.85 -3.03
CA GLN A 37 -8.18 14.88 -2.59
C GLN A 37 -8.87 14.52 -1.26
N VAL A 38 -9.41 13.30 -1.17
CA VAL A 38 -10.08 12.80 0.05
C VAL A 38 -9.10 12.73 1.21
N VAL A 39 -7.87 12.23 0.99
CA VAL A 39 -6.83 12.21 2.03
C VAL A 39 -6.43 13.63 2.45
N GLY A 40 -6.38 14.59 1.53
CA GLY A 40 -6.15 16.00 1.89
C GLY A 40 -7.28 16.56 2.75
N LEU A 41 -8.53 16.37 2.31
CA LEU A 41 -9.71 16.93 2.98
C LEU A 41 -9.92 16.36 4.39
N PHE A 42 -9.75 15.05 4.58
CA PHE A 42 -9.92 14.39 5.89
C PHE A 42 -8.61 14.31 6.70
N GLY A 43 -7.46 14.37 6.05
CA GLY A 43 -6.15 14.30 6.70
C GLY A 43 -5.76 15.59 7.41
N VAL A 44 -6.09 16.75 6.84
CA VAL A 44 -5.81 18.06 7.46
C VAL A 44 -6.53 18.24 8.82
N PRO A 45 -7.84 17.95 8.99
CA PRO A 45 -8.50 18.07 10.29
C PRO A 45 -8.00 17.03 11.29
N LEU A 46 -7.61 15.83 10.85
CA LEU A 46 -6.96 14.83 11.72
C LEU A 46 -5.60 15.32 12.22
N LEU A 47 -4.78 15.90 11.34
CA LEU A 47 -3.49 16.48 11.69
C LEU A 47 -3.66 17.67 12.64
N PHE A 48 -4.66 18.52 12.40
CA PHE A 48 -5.03 19.61 13.31
C PHE A 48 -5.37 19.07 14.71
N ALA A 49 -6.22 18.04 14.80
CA ALA A 49 -6.57 17.42 16.07
C ALA A 49 -5.35 16.81 16.78
N LEU A 50 -4.44 16.18 16.04
CA LEU A 50 -3.21 15.59 16.59
C LEU A 50 -2.27 16.68 17.13
N VAL A 51 -2.06 17.77 16.39
CA VAL A 51 -1.25 18.91 16.84
C VAL A 51 -1.89 19.59 18.06
N ALA A 52 -3.22 19.75 18.08
CA ALA A 52 -3.94 20.30 19.22
C ALA A 52 -3.83 19.39 20.47
N LEU A 53 -3.93 18.07 20.30
CA LEU A 53 -3.74 17.10 21.38
C LEU A 53 -2.30 17.09 21.89
N LEU A 54 -1.31 17.19 21.02
CA LEU A 54 0.09 17.32 21.41
C LEU A 54 0.33 18.61 22.19
N TRP A 55 -0.23 19.73 21.73
CA TRP A 55 -0.12 21.03 22.40
C TRP A 55 -0.76 20.99 23.80
N ALA A 56 -1.99 20.47 23.91
CA ALA A 56 -2.69 20.31 25.18
C ALA A 56 -1.98 19.33 26.11
N GLY A 57 -1.49 18.20 25.56
CA GLY A 57 -0.73 17.19 26.29
C GLY A 57 0.59 17.74 26.83
N LEU A 58 1.35 18.51 26.04
CA LEU A 58 2.58 19.17 26.49
C LEU A 58 2.29 20.14 27.63
N GLY A 59 1.26 20.98 27.48
CA GLY A 59 0.86 21.94 28.51
C GLY A 59 0.49 21.27 29.83
N LEU A 60 -0.29 20.19 29.76
CA LEU A 60 -0.74 19.43 30.92
C LEU A 60 0.39 18.64 31.59
N PHE A 61 1.24 17.95 30.83
CA PHE A 61 2.25 17.02 31.39
C PHE A 61 3.57 17.68 31.77
N VAL A 62 4.01 18.69 31.04
CA VAL A 62 5.35 19.27 31.25
C VAL A 62 5.26 20.56 32.08
N TRP A 63 4.19 21.35 31.92
CA TRP A 63 4.04 22.61 32.64
C TRP A 63 3.11 22.56 33.86
N LEU A 64 2.29 21.51 34.04
CA LEU A 64 1.45 21.25 35.25
C LEU A 64 0.82 22.51 35.88
N GLY A 65 0.29 23.42 35.05
CA GLY A 65 -0.35 24.65 35.51
C GLY A 65 0.56 25.89 35.65
N ARG A 66 1.82 25.85 35.21
CA ARG A 66 2.62 27.05 34.87
C ARG A 66 2.35 27.50 33.44
N ASP A 67 2.50 28.79 33.19
CA ASP A 67 2.38 29.35 31.85
C ASP A 67 3.41 28.75 30.89
N ILE A 68 2.94 28.31 29.72
CA ILE A 68 3.78 27.83 28.63
C ILE A 68 4.59 29.04 28.10
N PRO A 69 5.91 28.88 27.82
CA PRO A 69 6.71 29.93 27.22
C PRO A 69 6.03 30.49 25.97
N GLY A 70 5.95 31.83 25.87
CA GLY A 70 5.19 32.51 24.80
C GLY A 70 5.64 32.11 23.39
N GLU A 71 6.92 31.81 23.19
CA GLU A 71 7.48 31.35 21.91
C GLU A 71 6.93 29.98 21.48
N VAL A 72 6.82 29.05 22.43
CA VAL A 72 6.26 27.71 22.20
C VAL A 72 4.76 27.83 21.89
N ASN A 73 4.05 28.66 22.66
CA ASN A 73 2.63 28.89 22.48
C ASN A 73 2.32 29.52 21.11
N GLY A 74 3.12 30.52 20.70
CA GLY A 74 2.99 31.18 19.40
C GLY A 74 3.26 30.24 18.23
N THR A 75 4.22 29.33 18.36
CA THR A 75 4.53 28.34 17.31
C THR A 75 3.36 27.37 17.08
N PHE A 76 2.80 26.79 18.15
CA PHE A 76 1.63 25.90 18.04
C PHE A 76 0.40 26.62 17.51
N ALA A 77 0.14 27.85 17.97
CA ALA A 77 -0.96 28.67 17.46
C ALA A 77 -0.80 28.99 15.97
N GLY A 78 0.41 29.32 15.52
CA GLY A 78 0.71 29.58 14.10
C GLY A 78 0.50 28.35 13.22
N ILE A 79 0.94 27.17 13.67
CA ILE A 79 0.73 25.90 12.95
C ILE A 79 -0.76 25.56 12.85
N LEU A 80 -1.52 25.71 13.93
CA LEU A 80 -2.96 25.44 13.93
C LEU A 80 -3.72 26.42 13.03
N ALA A 81 -3.36 27.71 13.04
CA ALA A 81 -3.96 28.70 12.15
C ALA A 81 -3.68 28.39 10.67
N ALA A 82 -2.45 27.98 10.35
CA ALA A 82 -2.08 27.58 8.99
C ALA A 82 -2.84 26.33 8.53
N LEU A 83 -2.97 25.32 9.40
CA LEU A 83 -3.75 24.10 9.11
C LEU A 83 -5.24 24.40 8.93
N LEU A 84 -5.80 25.31 9.73
CA LEU A 84 -7.19 25.75 9.62
C LEU A 84 -7.43 26.50 8.30
N ALA A 85 -6.53 27.43 7.93
CA ALA A 85 -6.61 28.14 6.66
C ALA A 85 -6.51 27.19 5.47
N LEU A 86 -5.62 26.20 5.52
CA LEU A 86 -5.48 25.16 4.51
C LEU A 86 -6.75 24.31 4.39
N PHE A 87 -7.36 23.91 5.51
CA PHE A 87 -8.63 23.17 5.51
C PHE A 87 -9.75 23.98 4.87
N ILE A 88 -9.90 25.25 5.23
CA ILE A 88 -10.91 26.15 4.66
C ILE A 88 -10.69 26.32 3.15
N ALA A 89 -9.45 26.47 2.70
CA ALA A 89 -9.12 26.57 1.27
C ALA A 89 -9.49 25.28 0.51
N LEU A 90 -9.12 24.12 1.05
CA LEU A 90 -9.46 22.81 0.45
C LEU A 90 -10.97 22.56 0.43
N ALA A 91 -11.68 22.91 1.51
CA ALA A 91 -13.13 22.80 1.58
C ALA A 91 -13.82 23.75 0.59
N ASN A 92 -13.32 24.98 0.43
CA ASN A 92 -13.83 25.90 -0.59
C ASN A 92 -13.59 25.36 -2.01
N LEU A 93 -12.42 24.78 -2.29
CA LEU A 93 -12.15 24.17 -3.60
C LEU A 93 -13.05 22.96 -3.89
N GLU A 94 -13.42 22.18 -2.87
CA GLU A 94 -14.28 21.00 -3.03
C GLU A 94 -15.77 21.35 -3.12
N PHE A 95 -16.24 22.30 -2.33
CA PHE A 95 -17.67 22.58 -2.18
C PHE A 95 -18.17 23.82 -2.94
N ASN A 96 -17.29 24.75 -3.31
CA ASN A 96 -17.69 26.00 -3.96
C ASN A 96 -17.71 25.85 -5.49
N GLY A 97 -18.79 26.32 -6.11
CA GLY A 97 -19.21 25.94 -7.47
C GLY A 97 -18.32 26.39 -8.62
N ASP A 98 -17.53 27.45 -8.42
CA ASP A 98 -17.05 28.30 -9.52
C ASP A 98 -15.66 27.93 -10.08
N LEU A 99 -14.98 26.94 -9.51
CA LEU A 99 -13.63 26.55 -9.94
C LEU A 99 -13.65 25.14 -10.54
N GLU A 100 -13.60 25.07 -11.87
CA GLU A 100 -13.57 23.85 -12.70
C GLU A 100 -12.20 23.12 -12.67
N PHE A 101 -11.54 23.12 -11.51
CA PHE A 101 -10.18 22.56 -11.36
C PHE A 101 -10.19 21.03 -11.19
N TRP A 102 -11.33 20.43 -10.85
CA TRP A 102 -11.46 19.00 -10.55
C TRP A 102 -12.58 18.36 -11.37
N GLU A 103 -12.20 17.47 -12.29
CA GLU A 103 -13.08 16.80 -13.26
C GLU A 103 -14.09 15.84 -12.59
N ASP A 104 -13.69 15.15 -11.51
CA ASP A 104 -14.53 14.16 -10.79
C ASP A 104 -14.97 14.67 -9.40
N ARG A 105 -15.58 15.86 -9.34
CA ARG A 105 -16.06 16.46 -8.08
C ARG A 105 -17.27 15.68 -7.54
N LYS A 106 -17.34 15.49 -6.21
CA LYS A 106 -18.43 14.79 -5.50
C LYS A 106 -18.62 13.31 -5.82
N THR A 107 -17.84 12.71 -6.72
CA THR A 107 -17.88 11.26 -6.91
C THR A 107 -17.16 10.57 -5.75
N PRO A 108 -17.80 9.60 -5.09
CA PRO A 108 -17.14 8.83 -4.06
C PRO A 108 -16.17 7.83 -4.70
N VAL A 109 -15.05 7.57 -4.04
CA VAL A 109 -14.01 6.63 -4.52
C VAL A 109 -14.58 5.20 -4.67
N SER A 110 -15.67 4.88 -3.97
CA SER A 110 -16.39 3.60 -4.11
C SER A 110 -16.94 3.40 -5.50
N ASP A 111 -17.51 4.44 -6.11
CA ASP A 111 -18.22 4.32 -7.39
C ASP A 111 -17.20 4.16 -8.51
N LEU A 112 -16.10 4.92 -8.49
CA LEU A 112 -14.99 4.72 -9.42
C LEU A 112 -14.33 3.34 -9.30
N LYS A 113 -14.28 2.77 -8.08
CA LYS A 113 -13.81 1.39 -7.87
C LYS A 113 -14.80 0.37 -8.38
N LEU A 114 -16.09 0.61 -8.19
CA LEU A 114 -17.16 -0.24 -8.69
C LEU A 114 -17.15 -0.25 -10.22
N ASP A 115 -16.97 0.90 -10.86
CA ASP A 115 -16.86 1.01 -12.32
C ASP A 115 -15.64 0.28 -12.85
N LEU A 116 -14.49 0.39 -12.15
CA LEU A 116 -13.29 -0.38 -12.47
C LEU A 116 -13.54 -1.89 -12.33
N GLU A 117 -14.19 -2.33 -11.26
CA GLU A 117 -14.50 -3.74 -11.00
C GLU A 117 -15.52 -4.27 -12.03
N LEU A 118 -16.54 -3.50 -12.38
CA LEU A 118 -17.51 -3.83 -13.43
C LEU A 118 -16.86 -3.91 -14.81
N ALA A 119 -15.93 -3.02 -15.13
CA ALA A 119 -15.17 -3.08 -16.37
C ALA A 119 -14.30 -4.35 -16.43
N GLU A 120 -13.60 -4.68 -15.34
CA GLU A 120 -12.81 -5.90 -15.23
C GLU A 120 -13.69 -7.18 -15.24
N GLU A 121 -14.87 -7.14 -14.64
CA GLU A 121 -15.82 -8.26 -14.59
C GLU A 121 -16.51 -8.50 -15.94
N ARG A 122 -16.88 -7.45 -16.67
CA ARG A 122 -17.40 -7.57 -18.06
C ARG A 122 -16.41 -8.31 -18.95
N ARG A 123 -15.12 -7.99 -18.87
CA ARG A 123 -14.05 -8.72 -19.58
C ARG A 123 -14.04 -10.20 -19.19
N ILE A 124 -14.19 -10.51 -17.91
CA ILE A 124 -14.21 -11.90 -17.42
C ILE A 124 -15.47 -12.63 -17.89
N LEU A 125 -16.63 -11.97 -17.93
CA LEU A 125 -17.89 -12.55 -18.38
C LEU A 125 -17.91 -12.79 -19.89
N GLU A 126 -17.37 -11.87 -20.69
CA GLU A 126 -17.13 -12.07 -22.12
C GLU A 126 -16.16 -13.23 -22.36
N ALA A 127 -15.07 -13.29 -21.59
CA ALA A 127 -14.13 -14.41 -21.64
C ALA A 127 -14.70 -15.74 -21.12
N ARG A 128 -15.75 -15.74 -20.27
CA ARG A 128 -16.43 -16.97 -19.79
C ARG A 128 -17.56 -17.45 -20.71
N ARG A 129 -18.19 -16.56 -21.49
CA ARG A 129 -19.26 -16.91 -22.44
C ARG A 129 -18.76 -17.80 -23.58
N LEU A 130 -17.51 -17.64 -23.95
CA LEU A 130 -16.77 -18.59 -24.77
C LEU A 130 -16.17 -19.59 -23.79
N THR A 131 -16.49 -20.89 -23.84
CA THR A 131 -15.75 -21.89 -23.06
C THR A 131 -14.33 -21.93 -23.63
N PRO A 132 -13.33 -21.22 -23.06
CA PRO A 132 -12.08 -21.02 -23.76
C PRO A 132 -11.33 -22.33 -23.74
N SER A 133 -10.60 -22.61 -24.81
CA SER A 133 -9.73 -23.77 -24.87
C SER A 133 -8.73 -23.72 -23.70
N THR A 134 -8.17 -24.86 -23.31
CA THR A 134 -7.14 -24.93 -22.26
C THR A 134 -5.94 -24.03 -22.57
N VAL A 135 -5.62 -23.87 -23.85
CA VAL A 135 -4.58 -22.98 -24.36
C VAL A 135 -4.92 -21.51 -24.09
N ASP A 136 -6.13 -21.07 -24.43
CA ASP A 136 -6.58 -19.68 -24.20
C ASP A 136 -6.55 -19.31 -22.71
N ARG A 137 -6.92 -20.25 -21.83
CA ARG A 137 -6.84 -20.03 -20.38
C ARG A 137 -5.41 -19.84 -19.92
N ARG A 138 -4.49 -20.67 -20.38
CA ARG A 138 -3.05 -20.57 -20.03
C ARG A 138 -2.43 -19.29 -20.61
N ALA A 139 -2.80 -18.90 -21.82
CA ALA A 139 -2.38 -17.63 -22.43
C ALA A 139 -2.90 -16.42 -21.64
N SER A 140 -4.18 -16.44 -21.25
CA SER A 140 -4.77 -15.38 -20.40
C SER A 140 -4.12 -15.33 -19.01
N TYR A 141 -3.70 -16.48 -18.48
CA TYR A 141 -2.98 -16.57 -17.23
C TYR A 141 -1.60 -15.92 -17.36
N LYS A 142 -0.84 -16.23 -18.43
CA LYS A 142 0.44 -15.58 -18.76
C LYS A 142 0.32 -14.06 -18.78
N GLU A 143 -0.73 -13.50 -19.39
CA GLU A 143 -0.94 -12.04 -19.45
C GLU A 143 -1.15 -11.40 -18.06
N ARG A 144 -1.71 -12.13 -17.10
CA ARG A 144 -2.00 -11.61 -15.75
C ARG A 144 -0.78 -11.62 -14.81
N ILE A 145 0.16 -12.56 -15.00
CA ILE A 145 1.29 -12.75 -14.07
C ILE A 145 2.19 -11.51 -13.91
N PRO A 146 2.53 -10.74 -14.96
CA PRO A 146 3.30 -9.50 -14.78
C PRO A 146 2.63 -8.51 -13.80
N GLY A 147 1.30 -8.40 -13.83
CA GLY A 147 0.55 -7.55 -12.89
C GLY A 147 0.67 -8.04 -11.43
N GLU A 148 0.70 -9.36 -11.24
CA GLU A 148 0.89 -10.00 -9.94
C GLU A 148 2.28 -9.75 -9.37
N VAL A 149 3.33 -9.82 -10.20
CA VAL A 149 4.71 -9.47 -9.80
C VAL A 149 4.78 -8.03 -9.29
N VAL A 150 4.15 -7.09 -9.99
CA VAL A 150 4.09 -5.68 -9.56
C VAL A 150 3.35 -5.53 -8.22
N ARG A 151 2.27 -6.29 -8.01
CA ARG A 151 1.54 -6.32 -6.73
C ARG A 151 2.43 -6.81 -5.60
N LEU A 152 3.09 -7.96 -5.75
CA LEU A 152 3.99 -8.54 -4.74
C LEU A 152 5.14 -7.57 -4.39
N ARG A 153 5.73 -6.91 -5.38
CA ARG A 153 6.77 -5.88 -5.16
C ARG A 153 6.24 -4.67 -4.40
N LYS A 154 5.00 -4.26 -4.65
CA LYS A 154 4.37 -3.15 -3.93
C LYS A 154 4.13 -3.51 -2.47
N GLU A 155 3.65 -4.72 -2.21
CA GLU A 155 3.44 -5.25 -0.85
C GLU A 155 4.77 -5.41 -0.10
N SER A 156 5.80 -5.97 -0.74
CA SER A 156 7.15 -6.05 -0.18
C SER A 156 7.69 -4.67 0.22
N ARG A 157 7.58 -3.66 -0.67
CA ARG A 157 7.99 -2.28 -0.36
C ARG A 157 7.18 -1.67 0.78
N TYR A 158 5.91 -2.02 0.91
CA TYR A 158 5.09 -1.57 2.04
C TYR A 158 5.62 -2.14 3.36
N TYR A 159 5.79 -3.47 3.46
CA TYR A 159 6.30 -4.10 4.68
C TYR A 159 7.72 -3.63 5.03
N ARG A 160 8.59 -3.41 4.04
CA ARG A 160 9.92 -2.84 4.26
C ARG A 160 9.86 -1.42 4.84
N ARG A 161 8.95 -0.58 4.35
CA ARG A 161 8.75 0.78 4.89
C ARG A 161 8.21 0.75 6.33
N VAL A 162 7.28 -0.14 6.62
CA VAL A 162 6.75 -0.34 7.99
C VAL A 162 7.88 -0.76 8.93
N HIS A 163 8.70 -1.74 8.54
CA HIS A 163 9.85 -2.17 9.33
C HIS A 163 10.83 -1.02 9.61
N LEU A 164 11.23 -0.30 8.56
CA LEU A 164 12.15 0.84 8.70
C LEU A 164 11.56 1.93 9.60
N PHE A 165 10.28 2.24 9.46
CA PHE A 165 9.60 3.23 10.30
C PHE A 165 9.61 2.83 11.77
N LEU A 166 9.18 1.60 12.09
CA LEU A 166 9.17 1.11 13.48
C LEU A 166 10.58 1.09 14.07
N GLN A 167 11.58 0.70 13.27
CA GLN A 167 12.99 0.71 13.69
C GLN A 167 13.47 2.13 14.02
N TRP A 168 13.14 3.11 13.18
CA TRP A 168 13.46 4.51 13.45
C TRP A 168 12.80 5.03 14.72
N VAL A 169 11.54 4.65 14.98
CA VAL A 169 10.87 5.03 16.23
C VAL A 169 11.58 4.46 17.45
N VAL A 170 12.04 3.20 17.39
CA VAL A 170 12.83 2.60 18.47
C VAL A 170 14.15 3.34 18.66
N PHE A 171 14.89 3.62 17.58
CA PHE A 171 16.17 4.32 17.67
C PHE A 171 16.04 5.75 18.21
N VAL A 172 15.11 6.53 17.66
CA VAL A 172 14.86 7.92 18.10
C VAL A 172 14.31 7.94 19.52
N GLY A 173 13.38 7.03 19.85
CA GLY A 173 12.85 6.90 21.20
C GLY A 173 13.95 6.59 22.21
N SER A 174 14.83 5.63 21.91
CA SER A 174 15.93 5.23 22.79
C SER A 174 16.93 6.37 22.98
N ALA A 175 17.32 7.04 21.90
CA ALA A 175 18.17 8.23 21.97
C ALA A 175 17.51 9.36 22.78
N GLY A 176 16.19 9.54 22.63
CA GLY A 176 15.40 10.50 23.39
C GLY A 176 15.39 10.22 24.90
N VAL A 177 15.21 8.96 25.31
CA VAL A 177 15.32 8.54 26.71
C VAL A 177 16.69 8.91 27.27
N SER A 178 17.78 8.57 26.56
CA SER A 178 19.14 8.88 26.97
C SER A 178 19.39 10.38 27.09
N ALA A 179 18.93 11.18 26.11
CA ALA A 179 19.10 12.63 26.11
C ALA A 179 18.34 13.30 27.27
N ILE A 180 17.08 12.92 27.50
CA ILE A 180 16.27 13.47 28.60
C ILE A 180 16.90 13.13 29.96
N THR A 181 17.36 11.89 30.11
CA THR A 181 18.01 11.43 31.35
C THR A 181 19.34 12.16 31.61
N ALA A 182 20.10 12.47 30.56
CA ALA A 182 21.38 13.16 30.68
C ALA A 182 21.25 14.67 30.90
N TRP A 183 20.22 15.31 30.34
CA TRP A 183 20.04 16.77 30.39
C TRP A 183 19.64 17.27 31.78
N TYR A 184 18.77 16.54 32.49
CA TYR A 184 18.24 17.00 33.79
C TYR A 184 17.58 15.86 34.58
N ASP A 185 17.70 15.86 35.92
CA ASP A 185 16.93 14.97 36.80
C ASP A 185 15.48 15.48 36.89
N PRO A 186 14.50 14.83 36.25
CA PRO A 186 13.18 15.43 36.10
C PRO A 186 12.46 15.50 37.46
N PRO A 187 11.86 16.65 37.85
CA PRO A 187 10.90 16.68 38.94
C PRO A 187 9.76 15.69 38.65
N GLN A 188 9.07 15.21 39.70
CA GLN A 188 8.14 14.08 39.64
C GLN A 188 7.19 13.98 38.41
N PRO A 189 6.65 15.06 37.80
CA PRO A 189 5.89 14.90 36.55
C PRO A 189 6.72 14.51 35.31
N GLY A 190 7.98 14.94 35.21
CA GLY A 190 8.85 14.62 34.07
C GLY A 190 9.27 13.15 34.01
N LYS A 191 9.25 12.44 35.15
CA LYS A 191 9.47 10.99 35.22
C LYS A 191 8.37 10.20 34.50
N GLY A 192 7.14 10.73 34.46
CA GLY A 192 6.04 10.14 33.70
C GLY A 192 6.32 10.07 32.20
N VAL A 193 6.97 11.09 31.64
CA VAL A 193 7.35 11.13 30.22
C VAL A 193 8.35 10.03 29.88
N LEU A 194 9.36 9.81 30.74
CA LEU A 194 10.33 8.73 30.57
C LEU A 194 9.69 7.34 30.63
N ILE A 195 8.75 7.13 31.57
CA ILE A 195 8.02 5.87 31.71
C ILE A 195 7.17 5.60 30.45
N VAL A 196 6.43 6.59 29.96
CA VAL A 196 5.60 6.45 28.74
C VAL A 196 6.47 6.18 27.51
N LEU A 197 7.61 6.87 27.38
CA LEU A 197 8.53 6.68 26.27
C LEU A 197 9.16 5.28 26.29
N GLY A 198 9.63 4.82 27.45
CA GLY A 198 10.19 3.47 27.62
C GLY A 198 9.16 2.35 27.39
N PHE A 199 7.93 2.54 27.87
CA PHE A 199 6.82 1.62 27.61
C PHE A 199 6.50 1.54 26.12
N THR A 200 6.44 2.68 25.42
CA THR A 200 6.15 2.75 23.99
C THR A 200 7.23 2.03 23.18
N ILE A 201 8.51 2.24 23.50
CA ILE A 201 9.63 1.53 22.84
C ILE A 201 9.49 0.01 23.05
N THR A 202 9.15 -0.43 24.26
CA THR A 202 8.94 -1.85 24.57
C THR A 202 7.81 -2.45 23.75
N VAL A 203 6.65 -1.79 23.70
CA VAL A 203 5.50 -2.23 22.91
C VAL A 203 5.84 -2.30 21.43
N ILE A 204 6.49 -1.28 20.87
CA ILE A 204 6.89 -1.26 19.46
C ILE A 204 7.87 -2.39 19.15
N THR A 205 8.84 -2.64 20.04
CA THR A 205 9.81 -3.72 19.89
C THR A 205 9.11 -5.08 19.88
N ALA A 206 8.14 -5.30 20.77
CA ALA A 206 7.31 -6.50 20.77
C ALA A 206 6.49 -6.64 19.48
N VAL A 207 5.90 -5.54 18.98
CA VAL A 207 5.16 -5.51 17.70
C VAL A 207 6.06 -5.85 16.51
N VAL A 208 7.29 -5.32 16.47
CA VAL A 208 8.26 -5.64 15.40
C VAL A 208 8.64 -7.12 15.43
N GLY A 209 8.89 -7.66 16.64
CA GLY A 209 9.20 -9.07 16.84
C GLY A 209 8.02 -10.00 16.50
N TYR A 210 6.79 -9.56 16.80
CA TYR A 210 5.57 -10.32 16.53
C TYR A 210 5.17 -10.27 15.05
N PHE A 211 5.14 -9.13 14.38
CA PHE A 211 4.67 -9.10 12.99
C PHE A 211 5.72 -9.52 11.97
N LYS A 212 7.01 -9.52 12.36
CA LYS A 212 8.15 -9.84 11.50
C LYS A 212 8.06 -9.21 10.10
N PRO A 213 7.83 -7.89 10.00
CA PRO A 213 7.58 -7.22 8.71
C PRO A 213 8.75 -7.38 7.73
N ARG A 214 9.97 -7.51 8.24
CA ARG A 214 11.18 -7.76 7.42
C ARG A 214 11.13 -9.10 6.70
N GLU A 215 10.75 -10.18 7.38
CA GLU A 215 10.69 -11.53 6.81
C GLU A 215 9.59 -11.61 5.74
N ARG A 216 8.41 -11.03 6.02
CA ARG A 216 7.33 -10.91 5.04
C ARG A 216 7.77 -10.15 3.79
N ALA A 217 8.44 -9.01 3.95
CA ALA A 217 8.94 -8.23 2.83
C ALA A 217 9.94 -9.02 1.97
N PHE A 218 10.84 -9.77 2.61
CA PHE A 218 11.83 -10.60 1.92
C PHE A 218 11.17 -11.73 1.13
N ASN A 219 10.24 -12.47 1.76
CA ASN A 219 9.55 -13.59 1.11
C ASN A 219 8.75 -13.12 -0.13
N LEU A 220 8.02 -12.01 -0.01
CA LEU A 220 7.27 -11.43 -1.13
C LEU A 220 8.18 -10.98 -2.27
N GLN A 221 9.32 -10.37 -1.95
CA GLN A 221 10.30 -9.95 -2.96
C GLN A 221 10.91 -11.16 -3.67
N GLN A 222 11.29 -12.18 -2.93
CA GLN A 222 11.85 -13.41 -3.48
C GLN A 222 10.87 -14.09 -4.44
N THR A 223 9.59 -14.21 -4.05
CA THR A 223 8.56 -14.76 -4.94
C THR A 223 8.38 -13.90 -6.18
N ALA A 224 8.34 -12.58 -6.04
CA ALA A 224 8.20 -11.67 -7.18
C ALA A 224 9.38 -11.80 -8.16
N ASP A 225 10.61 -11.89 -7.67
CA ASP A 225 11.81 -12.00 -8.50
C ASP A 225 11.87 -13.37 -9.19
N SER A 226 11.52 -14.47 -8.49
CA SER A 226 11.39 -15.79 -9.13
C SER A 226 10.29 -15.81 -10.20
N MET A 227 9.11 -15.23 -9.93
CA MET A 227 8.04 -15.15 -10.92
C MET A 227 8.45 -14.31 -12.14
N GLU A 228 9.13 -13.18 -11.95
CA GLU A 228 9.62 -12.34 -13.04
C GLU A 228 10.63 -13.06 -13.92
N GLN A 229 11.55 -13.84 -13.32
CA GLN A 229 12.50 -14.66 -14.08
C GLN A 229 11.78 -15.62 -15.03
N HIS A 230 10.70 -16.27 -14.57
CA HIS A 230 9.92 -17.17 -15.41
C HIS A 230 9.12 -16.44 -16.50
N VAL A 231 8.61 -15.23 -16.21
CA VAL A 231 7.96 -14.36 -17.21
C VAL A 231 8.93 -13.99 -18.32
N ILE A 232 10.12 -13.50 -17.95
CA ILE A 232 11.16 -13.14 -18.91
C ILE A 232 11.60 -14.38 -19.69
N ALA A 233 11.73 -15.53 -19.03
CA ALA A 233 12.17 -16.75 -19.69
C ALA A 233 11.18 -17.25 -20.75
N ILE A 234 9.87 -17.21 -20.47
CA ILE A 234 8.84 -17.61 -21.46
C ILE A 234 8.69 -16.58 -22.58
N ASP A 235 8.90 -15.29 -22.31
CA ASP A 235 8.82 -14.25 -23.34
C ASP A 235 10.03 -14.27 -24.28
N LEU A 236 11.22 -14.64 -23.77
CA LEU A 236 12.44 -14.77 -24.57
C LEU A 236 12.61 -16.17 -25.19
N GLY A 237 11.76 -17.14 -24.86
CA GLY A 237 11.90 -18.52 -25.33
C GLY A 237 13.20 -19.20 -24.86
N ILE A 238 13.71 -18.81 -23.69
CA ILE A 238 14.94 -19.35 -23.11
C ILE A 238 14.64 -20.42 -22.06
N SER A 239 15.62 -21.27 -21.77
CA SER A 239 15.50 -22.34 -20.76
C SER A 239 14.88 -21.81 -19.45
N PRO A 240 13.82 -22.45 -18.91
CA PRO A 240 13.31 -23.78 -19.25
C PRO A 240 12.26 -23.84 -20.39
N TYR A 241 11.93 -22.72 -21.02
CA TYR A 241 10.84 -22.58 -22.00
C TYR A 241 11.37 -22.43 -23.44
N GLY A 242 11.85 -23.52 -24.02
CA GLY A 242 12.34 -23.55 -25.41
C GLY A 242 11.67 -24.63 -26.27
N ARG A 243 10.49 -25.10 -25.87
CA ARG A 243 9.73 -26.16 -26.56
C ARG A 243 8.54 -25.57 -27.34
N ASP A 244 7.61 -26.44 -27.73
CA ASP A 244 6.31 -26.06 -28.29
C ASP A 244 5.53 -25.11 -27.36
N ASP A 245 4.76 -24.20 -27.95
CA ASP A 245 4.11 -23.09 -27.25
C ASP A 245 3.10 -23.58 -26.20
N GLU A 246 2.35 -24.64 -26.49
CA GLU A 246 1.39 -25.21 -25.55
C GLU A 246 2.09 -25.83 -24.33
N GLN A 247 3.22 -26.52 -24.54
CA GLN A 247 4.03 -27.11 -23.47
C GLN A 247 4.71 -26.03 -22.62
N ASN A 248 5.17 -24.94 -23.24
CA ASN A 248 5.77 -23.82 -22.51
C ASN A 248 4.72 -23.13 -21.62
N LEU A 249 3.51 -22.90 -22.13
CA LEU A 249 2.40 -22.31 -21.38
C LEU A 249 1.97 -23.20 -20.20
N GLU A 250 1.91 -24.52 -20.40
CA GLU A 250 1.62 -25.47 -19.32
C GLU A 250 2.71 -25.49 -18.24
N GLY A 251 3.98 -25.58 -18.66
CA GLY A 251 5.12 -25.55 -17.76
C GLY A 251 5.17 -24.26 -16.95
N PHE A 252 4.94 -23.12 -17.60
CA PHE A 252 4.89 -21.82 -16.95
C PHE A 252 3.77 -21.73 -15.93
N ALA A 253 2.54 -22.12 -16.28
CA ALA A 253 1.42 -22.13 -15.36
C ALA A 253 1.70 -23.02 -14.13
N THR A 254 2.27 -24.20 -14.36
CA THR A 254 2.63 -25.15 -13.30
C THR A 254 3.68 -24.58 -12.35
N THR A 255 4.76 -23.98 -12.89
CA THR A 255 5.82 -23.39 -12.07
C THR A 255 5.32 -22.19 -11.26
N VAL A 256 4.51 -21.31 -11.86
CA VAL A 256 3.96 -20.15 -11.14
C VAL A 256 3.01 -20.56 -10.03
N GLU A 257 2.16 -21.57 -10.25
CA GLU A 257 1.29 -22.10 -9.17
C GLU A 257 2.10 -22.78 -8.06
N ALA A 258 3.20 -23.45 -8.38
CA ALA A 258 4.12 -23.98 -7.36
C ALA A 258 4.74 -22.85 -6.52
N LEU A 259 5.21 -21.77 -7.16
CA LEU A 259 5.73 -20.58 -6.44
C LEU A 259 4.67 -19.94 -5.53
N ARG A 260 3.41 -19.92 -5.96
CA ARG A 260 2.29 -19.44 -5.13
C ARG A 260 2.00 -20.34 -3.96
N ALA A 261 2.03 -21.66 -4.16
CA ALA A 261 1.85 -22.62 -3.08
C ALA A 261 2.96 -22.50 -2.03
N ASP A 262 4.21 -22.37 -2.47
CA ASP A 262 5.37 -22.12 -1.60
C ASP A 262 5.23 -20.81 -0.84
N GLN A 263 4.78 -19.73 -1.49
CA GLN A 263 4.51 -18.46 -0.83
C GLN A 263 3.45 -18.62 0.27
N ARG A 264 2.31 -19.24 -0.03
CA ARG A 264 1.24 -19.47 0.96
C ARG A 264 1.75 -20.28 2.15
N MET A 265 2.57 -21.30 1.90
CA MET A 265 3.17 -22.10 2.95
C MET A 265 4.11 -21.27 3.83
N ARG A 266 4.94 -20.41 3.24
CA ARG A 266 5.83 -19.48 3.99
C ARG A 266 5.02 -18.48 4.81
N GLU A 267 3.92 -17.95 4.27
CA GLU A 267 3.03 -17.04 5.00
C GLU A 267 2.35 -17.75 6.18
N GLN A 268 1.88 -18.99 5.99
CA GLN A 268 1.33 -19.82 7.06
C GLN A 268 2.37 -20.15 8.13
N GLN A 269 3.61 -20.48 7.75
CA GLN A 269 4.71 -20.73 8.69
C GLN A 269 5.04 -19.48 9.50
N LEU A 270 5.03 -18.31 8.86
CA LEU A 270 5.17 -17.04 9.57
C LEU A 270 4.04 -16.92 10.59
N GLU A 271 2.77 -17.08 10.20
CA GLU A 271 1.63 -17.00 11.12
C GLU A 271 1.70 -18.02 12.29
N GLN A 272 2.02 -19.28 12.01
CA GLN A 272 2.11 -20.36 12.99
C GLN A 272 3.30 -20.23 13.93
N SER A 273 4.42 -19.65 13.49
CA SER A 273 5.57 -19.39 14.38
C SER A 273 5.21 -18.51 15.58
N HIS A 274 4.05 -17.83 15.56
CA HIS A 274 3.50 -17.09 16.70
C HIS A 274 2.64 -17.93 17.66
N GLN A 275 2.13 -19.10 17.23
CA GLN A 275 1.20 -19.93 18.01
C GLN A 275 1.88 -21.12 18.73
N GLY A 276 3.12 -21.46 18.36
CA GLY A 276 3.77 -22.68 18.81
C GLY A 276 5.16 -22.47 19.41
N GLN A 277 5.24 -21.91 20.62
CA GLN A 277 6.21 -22.31 21.66
C GLN A 277 5.60 -22.03 23.05
N PRO A 278 4.79 -22.94 23.63
CA PRO A 278 4.74 -23.05 25.07
C PRO A 278 6.12 -23.50 25.52
N GLU A 279 6.82 -22.61 26.21
CA GLU A 279 8.03 -22.92 26.98
C GLU A 279 7.66 -24.06 27.94
N VAL A 280 8.16 -25.27 27.65
CA VAL A 280 8.07 -26.39 28.58
C VAL A 280 9.10 -26.08 29.66
N ILE A 281 8.65 -25.47 30.76
CA ILE A 281 9.40 -25.34 32.02
C ILE A 281 9.22 -26.63 32.82
#